data_AF-A0A2P8APY2-F1
#
_entry.id   AF-A0A2P8APY2-F1
#
_cell.length_a   1.000
_cell.length_b   1.000
_cell.length_c   1.000
_cell.angle_alpha   90.00
_cell.angle_beta   90.00
_cell.angle_gamma   90.00
#
_symmetry.space_group_name_H-M   'P 1'
#
loop_
_entity.id
_entity.type
_entity.pdbx_description
1 polymer ?
#
loop_
_entity_poly.entity_id
_entity_poly.type
_entity_poly.pdbx_seq_one_letter_code
_entity_poly.pdbx_strand_id
1 'polypeptide(L)'
;MLPGNHDNRSAYRKVLLGTDGDAPINQLHRVGDVLFALCDSTIPGRDDGRLAPETLDWLRGVLAEAEAPVVVGLHHHPIRLHNPLVDSIRLGNADEFAAIVRQAPGVAAVLCGHAHDAAAGSFAGRPLLAAPGVVSTSRLPWTTTDELTWANTADLTDPPGVMFHVLDDEGTLTTHIRTAPE
;
A
#
# COMPACT_ATOMS: atom_id res chain seq x y z
N MET A 1 -8.02 -7.96 1.47
CA MET A 1 -6.62 -8.43 1.33
C MET A 1 -6.17 -8.15 -0.09
N LEU A 2 -4.90 -7.79 -0.29
CA LEU A 2 -4.30 -7.54 -1.62
C LEU A 2 -2.90 -8.17 -1.68
N PRO A 3 -2.44 -8.63 -2.86
CA PRO A 3 -1.13 -9.29 -2.99
C PRO A 3 0.04 -8.29 -2.94
N GLY A 4 1.19 -8.75 -2.43
CA GLY A 4 2.50 -8.10 -2.55
C GLY A 4 3.40 -8.73 -3.61
N ASN A 5 4.58 -8.16 -3.86
CA ASN A 5 5.54 -8.68 -4.86
C ASN A 5 5.99 -10.13 -4.59
N HIS A 6 5.95 -10.55 -3.32
CA HIS A 6 6.26 -11.92 -2.91
C HIS A 6 5.12 -12.92 -3.16
N ASP A 7 3.90 -12.45 -3.48
CA ASP A 7 2.78 -13.32 -3.79
C ASP A 7 2.77 -13.75 -5.27
N ASN A 8 2.33 -14.97 -5.53
CA ASN A 8 2.02 -15.43 -6.88
C ASN A 8 0.53 -15.24 -7.16
N ARG A 9 0.16 -14.46 -8.17
CA ARG A 9 -1.24 -14.17 -8.52
C ARG A 9 -2.11 -15.40 -8.72
N SER A 10 -1.61 -16.41 -9.44
CA SER A 10 -2.36 -17.63 -9.72
C SER A 10 -2.61 -18.44 -8.46
N ALA A 11 -1.61 -18.56 -7.59
CA ALA A 11 -1.76 -19.22 -6.29
C ALA A 11 -2.69 -18.43 -5.37
N TYR A 12 -2.54 -17.10 -5.31
CA TYR A 12 -3.40 -16.22 -4.53
C TYR A 12 -4.87 -16.36 -4.96
N ARG A 13 -5.15 -16.28 -6.26
CA ARG A 13 -6.51 -16.48 -6.81
C ARG A 13 -7.09 -17.84 -6.44
N LYS A 14 -6.31 -18.91 -6.64
CA LYS A 14 -6.78 -20.27 -6.43
C LYS A 14 -7.07 -20.55 -4.95
N VAL A 15 -6.17 -20.15 -4.07
CA VAL A 15 -6.21 -20.52 -2.65
C VAL A 15 -7.04 -19.55 -1.82
N LEU A 16 -6.94 -18.25 -2.07
CA LEU A 16 -7.61 -17.22 -1.26
C LEU A 16 -8.93 -16.76 -1.86
N LEU A 17 -9.10 -16.84 -3.18
CA LEU A 17 -10.29 -16.32 -3.86
C LEU A 17 -11.15 -17.41 -4.54
N GLY A 18 -10.67 -18.66 -4.60
CA GLY A 18 -11.37 -19.76 -5.27
C GLY A 18 -11.55 -19.53 -6.78
N THR A 19 -10.68 -18.75 -7.42
CA THR A 19 -10.73 -18.44 -8.86
C THR A 19 -9.43 -18.85 -9.55
N ASP A 20 -9.46 -18.97 -10.88
CA ASP A 20 -8.27 -19.25 -11.69
C ASP A 20 -7.76 -17.99 -12.43
N GLY A 21 -6.55 -18.07 -12.99
CA GLY A 21 -5.93 -17.02 -13.79
C GLY A 21 -4.89 -16.17 -13.05
N ASP A 22 -4.32 -15.20 -13.75
CA ASP A 22 -3.14 -14.43 -13.33
C ASP A 22 -3.26 -12.92 -13.61
N ALA A 23 -4.46 -12.44 -13.96
CA ALA A 23 -4.76 -11.01 -14.13
C ALA A 23 -4.48 -10.20 -12.83
N PRO A 24 -4.46 -8.86 -12.85
CA PRO A 24 -4.42 -8.10 -11.60
C PRO A 24 -5.59 -8.45 -10.65
N ILE A 25 -5.33 -8.48 -9.34
CA ILE A 25 -6.29 -8.79 -8.27
C ILE A 25 -6.81 -7.50 -7.65
N ASN A 26 -7.64 -6.77 -8.39
CA ASN A 26 -8.32 -5.58 -7.89
C ASN A 26 -9.58 -5.96 -7.12
N GLN A 27 -9.83 -5.34 -5.97
CA GLN A 27 -10.99 -5.65 -5.13
C GLN A 27 -11.61 -4.37 -4.56
N LEU A 28 -12.94 -4.28 -4.61
CA LEU A 28 -13.69 -3.26 -3.92
C LEU A 28 -14.43 -3.90 -2.75
N HIS A 29 -14.18 -3.39 -1.55
CA HIS A 29 -14.87 -3.84 -0.33
C HIS A 29 -15.60 -2.67 0.31
N ARG A 30 -16.79 -2.93 0.86
CA ARG A 30 -17.47 -1.98 1.74
C ARG A 30 -17.36 -2.44 3.17
N VAL A 31 -16.88 -1.57 4.06
CA VAL A 31 -16.79 -1.80 5.50
C VAL A 31 -17.47 -0.64 6.19
N GLY A 32 -18.66 -0.87 6.73
CA GLY A 32 -19.56 0.22 7.15
C GLY A 32 -19.84 1.15 5.97
N ASP A 33 -19.65 2.46 6.20
CA ASP A 33 -19.88 3.51 5.20
C ASP A 33 -18.64 3.83 4.34
N VAL A 34 -17.54 3.08 4.50
CA VAL A 34 -16.29 3.32 3.77
C VAL A 34 -16.07 2.26 2.69
N LEU A 35 -15.60 2.72 1.53
CA LEU A 35 -15.16 1.87 0.44
C LEU A 35 -13.64 1.68 0.49
N PHE A 36 -13.18 0.44 0.36
CA PHE A 36 -11.78 0.08 0.22
C PHE A 36 -11.53 -0.40 -1.21
N ALA A 37 -10.89 0.46 -2.01
CA ALA A 37 -10.45 0.14 -3.35
C ALA A 37 -9.02 -0.41 -3.28
N LEU A 38 -8.89 -1.74 -3.31
CA LEU A 38 -7.60 -2.43 -3.22
C LEU A 38 -7.06 -2.69 -4.63
N CYS A 39 -5.98 -2.02 -5.00
CA CYS A 39 -5.33 -2.11 -6.29
C CYS A 39 -4.14 -3.08 -6.23
N ASP A 40 -4.13 -4.06 -7.13
CA ASP A 40 -2.98 -4.92 -7.32
C ASP A 40 -1.88 -4.15 -8.06
N SER A 41 -0.75 -3.98 -7.40
CA SER A 41 0.44 -3.28 -7.93
C SER A 41 1.59 -4.23 -8.27
N THR A 42 1.37 -5.55 -8.15
CA THR A 42 2.40 -6.55 -8.40
C THR A 42 2.77 -6.62 -9.88
N ILE A 43 4.02 -6.96 -10.18
CA ILE A 43 4.45 -7.35 -11.51
C ILE A 43 5.06 -8.75 -11.36
N PRO A 44 4.51 -9.80 -12.02
CA PRO A 44 5.01 -11.16 -11.85
C PRO A 44 6.52 -11.26 -12.06
N GLY A 45 7.23 -11.76 -11.05
CA GLY A 45 8.69 -11.95 -11.07
C GLY A 45 9.54 -10.69 -10.85
N ARG A 46 8.94 -9.58 -10.38
CA ARG A 46 9.65 -8.33 -10.07
C ARG A 46 9.28 -7.81 -8.69
N ASP A 47 10.24 -7.13 -8.06
CA ASP A 47 10.05 -6.50 -6.75
C ASP A 47 9.47 -5.10 -6.84
N ASP A 48 9.62 -4.42 -7.99
CA ASP A 48 9.02 -3.11 -8.22
C ASP A 48 7.56 -3.18 -8.66
N GLY A 49 6.81 -2.15 -8.28
CA GLY A 49 5.37 -2.11 -8.49
C GLY A 49 4.94 -1.37 -9.75
N ARG A 50 3.82 -1.78 -10.33
CA ARG A 50 3.11 -1.01 -11.36
C ARG A 50 1.61 -1.27 -11.30
N LEU A 51 0.80 -0.21 -11.37
CA LEU A 51 -0.63 -0.36 -11.62
C LEU A 51 -0.83 -0.56 -13.13
N ALA A 52 -1.38 -1.72 -13.52
CA ALA A 52 -1.66 -2.00 -14.92
C ALA A 52 -2.75 -1.06 -15.47
N PRO A 53 -2.80 -0.79 -16.79
CA PRO A 53 -3.81 0.11 -17.37
C PRO A 53 -5.24 -0.25 -16.96
N GLU A 54 -5.59 -1.54 -16.97
CA GLU A 54 -6.89 -2.04 -16.54
C GLU A 54 -7.18 -1.79 -15.06
N THR A 55 -6.14 -1.68 -14.22
CA THR A 55 -6.27 -1.33 -12.81
C THR A 55 -6.51 0.15 -12.61
N LEU A 56 -5.83 0.99 -13.39
CA LEU A 56 -6.06 2.43 -13.40
C LEU A 56 -7.46 2.78 -13.91
N ASP A 57 -7.91 2.13 -14.99
CA ASP A 57 -9.26 2.30 -15.53
C ASP A 57 -10.34 1.81 -14.56
N TRP A 58 -10.13 0.64 -13.95
CA TRP A 58 -11.00 0.13 -12.89
C TRP A 58 -11.11 1.12 -11.72
N LEU A 59 -9.98 1.64 -11.24
CA LEU A 59 -9.98 2.59 -10.13
C LEU A 59 -10.70 3.90 -10.49
N ARG A 60 -10.52 4.41 -11.72
CA ARG A 60 -11.28 5.58 -12.20
C ARG A 60 -12.79 5.35 -12.14
N GLY A 61 -13.25 4.18 -12.59
CA GLY A 61 -14.66 3.80 -12.51
C GLY A 61 -15.17 3.76 -11.08
N VAL A 62 -14.44 3.07 -10.19
CA VAL A 62 -14.77 3.00 -8.75
C VAL A 62 -14.90 4.39 -8.13
N LEU A 63 -13.93 5.27 -8.39
CA LEU A 63 -13.92 6.61 -7.80
C LEU A 63 -14.97 7.55 -8.40
N ALA A 64 -15.35 7.35 -9.66
CA ALA A 64 -16.40 8.14 -10.31
C ALA A 64 -17.81 7.80 -9.78
N GLU A 65 -18.03 6.54 -9.40
CA GLU A 65 -19.31 6.04 -8.89
C GLU A 65 -19.43 6.11 -7.36
N ALA A 66 -18.33 6.38 -6.65
CA ALA A 66 -18.31 6.37 -5.19
C ALA A 66 -19.07 7.57 -4.59
N GLU A 67 -20.16 7.26 -3.88
CA GLU A 67 -20.90 8.22 -3.04
C GLU A 67 -20.44 8.22 -1.56
N ALA A 68 -19.45 7.39 -1.23
CA ALA A 68 -18.90 7.22 0.12
C ALA A 68 -17.39 7.48 0.12
N PRO A 69 -16.77 7.80 1.28
CA PRO A 69 -15.32 7.93 1.38
C PRO A 69 -14.60 6.68 0.88
N VAL A 70 -13.54 6.87 0.09
CA VAL A 70 -12.74 5.78 -0.48
C VAL A 70 -11.35 5.77 0.12
N VAL A 71 -10.94 4.65 0.67
CA VAL A 71 -9.55 4.35 1.02
C VAL A 71 -8.96 3.51 -0.10
N VAL A 72 -7.89 4.00 -0.72
CA VAL A 72 -7.19 3.26 -1.79
C VAL A 72 -6.03 2.49 -1.18
N GLY A 73 -6.01 1.17 -1.33
CA GLY A 73 -4.94 0.32 -0.82
C GLY A 73 -4.09 -0.25 -1.96
N LEU A 74 -2.77 -0.28 -1.81
CA LEU A 74 -1.84 -0.96 -2.73
C LEU A 74 -0.59 -1.43 -1.99
N HIS A 75 0.13 -2.42 -2.51
CA HIS A 75 1.33 -2.90 -1.83
C HIS A 75 2.50 -1.90 -1.91
N HIS A 76 2.88 -1.50 -3.12
CA HIS A 76 4.07 -0.66 -3.36
C HIS A 76 3.76 0.82 -3.10
N HIS A 77 4.61 1.49 -2.32
CA HIS A 77 4.41 2.90 -1.97
C HIS A 77 4.62 3.83 -3.20
N PRO A 78 3.76 4.84 -3.39
CA PRO A 78 3.86 5.79 -4.52
C PRO A 78 4.68 7.05 -4.24
N ILE A 79 5.31 7.16 -3.06
CA ILE A 79 6.20 8.27 -2.70
C ILE A 79 7.60 7.75 -2.36
N ARG A 80 8.57 8.66 -2.27
CA ARG A 80 9.88 8.33 -1.67
C ARG A 80 9.75 8.29 -0.15
N LEU A 81 10.27 7.23 0.45
CA LEU A 81 10.33 7.04 1.90
C LEU A 81 11.74 7.31 2.46
N HIS A 82 12.69 7.65 1.59
CA HIS A 82 14.07 7.97 1.96
C HIS A 82 14.87 6.79 2.53
N ASN A 83 14.40 5.57 2.26
CA ASN A 83 15.22 4.36 2.31
C ASN A 83 15.66 4.03 0.86
N PRO A 84 16.95 4.16 0.51
CA PRO A 84 17.41 4.00 -0.87
C PRO A 84 17.09 2.65 -1.52
N LEU A 85 17.12 1.56 -0.74
CA LEU A 85 16.83 0.22 -1.24
C LEU A 85 15.35 0.08 -1.55
N VAL A 86 14.50 0.37 -0.58
CA VAL A 86 13.04 0.29 -0.70
C VAL A 86 12.53 1.27 -1.78
N ASP A 87 13.09 2.48 -1.84
CA ASP A 87 12.75 3.45 -2.89
C ASP A 87 13.11 2.99 -4.31
N SER A 88 14.04 2.04 -4.47
CA SER A 88 14.43 1.47 -5.77
C SER A 88 13.38 0.50 -6.34
N ILE A 89 12.51 -0.04 -5.48
CA ILE A 89 11.45 -1.01 -5.82
C ILE A 89 10.03 -0.48 -5.52
N ARG A 90 9.88 0.86 -5.46
CA ARG A 90 8.59 1.53 -5.26
C ARG A 90 7.62 1.35 -6.45
N LEU A 91 6.44 1.97 -6.36
CA LEU A 91 5.53 2.05 -7.50
C LEU A 91 6.11 2.90 -8.65
N GLY A 92 6.31 2.30 -9.82
CA GLY A 92 6.95 2.92 -10.98
C GLY A 92 6.10 3.96 -11.71
N ASN A 93 4.77 3.80 -11.75
CA ASN A 93 3.85 4.73 -12.43
C ASN A 93 2.98 5.55 -11.46
N ALA A 94 3.59 6.02 -10.37
CA ALA A 94 2.94 6.84 -9.36
C ALA A 94 2.30 8.13 -9.91
N ASP A 95 2.84 8.72 -10.98
CA ASP A 95 2.26 9.94 -11.58
C ASP A 95 0.89 9.69 -12.24
N GLU A 96 0.72 8.55 -12.91
CA GLU A 96 -0.56 8.14 -13.50
C GLU A 96 -1.60 7.91 -12.40
N PHE A 97 -1.19 7.26 -11.31
CA PHE A 97 -2.03 7.06 -10.13
C PHE A 97 -2.38 8.40 -9.45
N ALA A 98 -1.42 9.29 -9.30
CA ALA A 98 -1.61 10.61 -8.68
C ALA A 98 -2.59 11.47 -9.47
N ALA A 99 -2.62 11.35 -10.81
CA ALA A 99 -3.59 12.05 -11.65
C ALA A 99 -5.03 11.61 -11.34
N ILE A 100 -5.25 10.32 -11.10
CA ILE A 100 -6.57 9.78 -10.72
C ILE A 100 -6.97 10.26 -9.33
N VAL A 101 -6.08 10.10 -8.34
CA VAL A 101 -6.39 10.48 -6.94
C VAL A 101 -6.66 11.98 -6.79
N ARG A 102 -5.93 12.85 -7.52
CA ARG A 102 -6.17 14.31 -7.51
C ARG A 102 -7.57 14.69 -7.97
N GLN A 103 -8.15 13.93 -8.89
CA GLN A 103 -9.48 14.20 -9.46
C GLN A 103 -10.62 13.66 -8.60
N ALA A 104 -10.32 12.84 -7.58
CA ALA A 104 -11.30 12.16 -6.75
C ALA A 104 -11.32 12.74 -5.33
N PRO A 105 -12.14 13.78 -5.04
CA PRO A 105 -12.15 14.42 -3.74
C PRO A 105 -12.61 13.51 -2.58
N GLY A 106 -13.37 12.46 -2.90
CA GLY A 106 -13.83 11.45 -1.96
C GLY A 106 -12.76 10.44 -1.51
N VAL A 107 -11.53 10.49 -2.06
CA VAL A 107 -10.44 9.68 -1.51
C VAL A 107 -10.04 10.21 -0.14
N ALA A 108 -10.22 9.40 0.90
CA ALA A 108 -9.89 9.73 2.28
C ALA A 108 -8.39 9.54 2.54
N ALA A 109 -7.80 8.45 2.03
CA ALA A 109 -6.37 8.18 2.14
C ALA A 109 -5.89 7.12 1.15
N VAL A 110 -4.56 7.05 1.03
CA VAL A 110 -3.84 5.97 0.37
C VAL A 110 -3.09 5.15 1.41
N LEU A 111 -3.32 3.84 1.44
CA LEU A 111 -2.63 2.92 2.35
C LEU A 111 -1.69 2.01 1.56
N CYS A 112 -0.47 1.83 2.07
CA CYS A 112 0.47 0.90 1.49
C CYS A 112 1.26 0.07 2.52
N GLY A 113 1.99 -0.92 2.00
CA GLY A 113 2.94 -1.73 2.77
C GLY A 113 4.30 -1.67 2.12
N HIS A 114 4.89 -2.84 1.87
CA HIS A 114 6.15 -3.06 1.15
C HIS A 114 7.41 -2.56 1.87
N ALA A 115 7.36 -1.38 2.48
CA ALA A 115 8.50 -0.75 3.13
C ALA A 115 8.92 -1.43 4.43
N HIS A 116 8.05 -2.22 5.06
CA HIS A 116 8.28 -2.76 6.40
C HIS A 116 8.64 -1.66 7.42
N ASP A 117 8.16 -0.43 7.20
CA ASP A 117 8.44 0.71 8.06
C ASP A 117 7.16 1.55 8.19
N ALA A 118 6.93 2.05 9.40
CA ALA A 118 5.78 2.90 9.66
C ALA A 118 6.08 4.32 9.18
N ALA A 119 5.57 4.67 8.00
CA ALA A 119 5.77 5.99 7.41
C ALA A 119 4.44 6.69 7.14
N ALA A 120 4.46 8.03 7.23
CA ALA A 120 3.34 8.87 6.87
C ALA A 120 3.80 10.00 5.93
N GLY A 121 2.98 10.32 4.95
CA GLY A 121 3.26 11.38 3.98
C GLY A 121 1.99 11.90 3.31
N SER A 122 2.17 12.61 2.21
CA SER A 122 1.09 13.08 1.35
C SER A 122 1.30 12.56 -0.06
N PHE A 123 0.22 12.11 -0.69
CA PHE A 123 0.20 11.69 -2.09
C PHE A 123 -1.02 12.29 -2.77
N ALA A 124 -0.80 13.03 -3.85
CA ALA A 124 -1.89 13.65 -4.63
C ALA A 124 -2.85 14.53 -3.78
N GLY A 125 -2.33 15.14 -2.70
CA GLY A 125 -3.12 15.94 -1.76
C GLY A 125 -3.87 15.14 -0.70
N ARG A 126 -3.64 13.82 -0.60
CA ARG A 126 -4.27 12.90 0.36
C ARG A 126 -3.25 12.36 1.36
N PRO A 127 -3.68 12.03 2.59
CA PRO A 127 -2.85 11.26 3.51
C PRO A 127 -2.36 9.96 2.86
N LEU A 128 -1.08 9.65 3.03
CA LEU A 128 -0.50 8.37 2.67
C LEU A 128 0.12 7.73 3.91
N LEU A 129 -0.25 6.48 4.19
CA LEU A 129 0.21 5.74 5.35
C LEU A 129 0.80 4.41 4.90
N ALA A 130 2.08 4.17 5.20
CA ALA A 130 2.76 2.91 4.96
C ALA A 130 2.83 2.12 6.28
N ALA A 131 2.23 0.93 6.31
CA ALA A 131 2.19 0.11 7.51
C ALA A 131 3.57 -0.52 7.83
N PRO A 132 3.92 -0.65 9.12
CA PRO A 132 5.10 -1.41 9.54
C PRO A 132 4.95 -2.89 9.19
N GLY A 133 6.07 -3.62 9.21
CA GLY A 133 6.04 -5.07 9.12
C GLY A 133 5.53 -5.71 10.43
N VAL A 134 4.98 -6.91 10.29
CA VAL A 134 4.47 -7.72 11.42
C VAL A 134 5.48 -8.75 11.94
N VAL A 135 6.68 -8.80 11.34
CA VAL A 135 7.79 -9.67 11.76
C VAL A 135 9.11 -8.91 11.74
N SER A 136 9.42 -8.25 10.63
CA SER A 136 10.63 -7.43 10.47
C SER A 136 10.27 -5.99 10.18
N THR A 137 11.14 -5.07 10.59
CA THR A 137 11.13 -3.69 10.10
C THR A 137 12.25 -3.45 9.10
N SER A 138 12.20 -2.33 8.38
CA SER A 138 13.33 -1.86 7.58
C SER A 138 14.20 -0.90 8.37
N ARG A 139 15.51 -1.17 8.40
CA ARG A 139 16.50 -0.23 8.88
C ARG A 139 16.49 1.04 8.04
N LEU A 140 16.66 2.17 8.72
CA LEU A 140 16.71 3.47 8.08
C LEU A 140 18.18 3.94 7.98
N PRO A 141 18.53 4.77 6.98
CA PRO A 141 19.94 5.14 6.77
C PRO A 141 20.64 5.80 7.96
N TRP A 142 19.88 6.37 8.91
CA TRP A 142 20.42 6.99 10.11
C TRP A 142 20.51 6.05 11.33
N THR A 143 20.02 4.81 11.22
CA THR A 143 20.08 3.83 12.32
C THR A 143 21.31 2.95 12.27
N THR A 144 22.14 3.08 11.23
CA THR A 144 23.40 2.34 11.07
C THR A 144 24.49 3.19 10.41
N THR A 145 25.75 2.87 10.68
CA THR A 145 26.92 3.42 9.97
C THR A 145 27.34 2.58 8.77
N ASP A 146 26.83 1.35 8.68
CA ASP A 146 27.11 0.44 7.57
C ASP A 146 26.32 0.86 6.34
N GLU A 147 26.85 0.54 5.15
CA GLU A 147 26.07 0.66 3.92
C GLU A 147 24.85 -0.28 3.98
N LEU A 148 23.67 0.27 3.69
CA LEU A 148 22.45 -0.51 3.60
C LEU A 148 22.48 -1.37 2.33
N THR A 149 22.26 -2.67 2.52
CA THR A 149 22.14 -3.69 1.47
C THR A 149 20.91 -4.56 1.74
N TRP A 150 20.43 -5.28 0.73
CA TRP A 150 19.34 -6.24 0.93
C TRP A 150 19.66 -7.34 1.95
N ALA A 151 20.95 -7.60 2.23
CA ALA A 151 21.39 -8.57 3.23
C ALA A 151 21.28 -8.08 4.67
N ASN A 152 21.24 -6.76 4.91
CA ASN A 152 21.24 -6.17 6.25
C ASN A 152 20.12 -5.15 6.50
N THR A 153 19.23 -4.91 5.52
CA THR A 153 18.16 -3.92 5.63
C THR A 153 16.99 -4.36 6.50
N ALA A 154 16.76 -5.66 6.65
CA ALA A 154 15.72 -6.16 7.53
C ALA A 154 16.22 -6.17 8.98
N ASP A 155 15.48 -5.53 9.88
CA ASP A 155 15.68 -5.61 11.32
C ASP A 155 14.63 -6.53 11.95
N LEU A 156 15.11 -7.53 12.69
CA LEU A 156 14.26 -8.48 13.43
C LEU A 156 14.21 -8.16 14.93
N THR A 157 14.94 -7.13 15.37
CA THR A 157 15.03 -6.71 16.76
C THR A 157 14.13 -5.52 17.06
N ASP A 158 13.80 -4.73 16.05
CA ASP A 158 12.76 -3.71 16.14
C ASP A 158 11.38 -4.37 16.26
N PRO A 159 10.51 -3.90 17.16
CA PRO A 159 9.23 -4.53 17.41
C PRO A 159 8.30 -4.39 16.19
N PRO A 160 7.57 -5.46 15.81
CA PRO A 160 6.57 -5.36 14.78
C PRO A 160 5.45 -4.41 15.20
N GLY A 161 4.67 -3.93 14.23
CA GLY A 161 3.60 -2.99 14.51
C GLY A 161 2.33 -3.20 13.69
N VAL A 162 1.29 -2.50 14.09
CA VAL A 162 0.01 -2.41 13.38
C VAL A 162 -0.47 -0.97 13.36
N MET A 163 -1.25 -0.63 12.34
CA MET A 163 -1.94 0.65 12.24
C MET A 163 -3.44 0.44 12.50
N PHE A 164 -3.99 1.27 13.38
CA PHE A 164 -5.43 1.36 13.62
C PHE A 164 -5.95 2.68 13.07
N HIS A 165 -6.84 2.60 12.09
CA HIS A 165 -7.39 3.75 11.38
C HIS A 165 -8.80 4.06 11.89
N VAL A 166 -9.06 5.33 12.19
CA VAL A 166 -10.38 5.87 12.53
C VAL A 166 -10.69 6.96 11.52
N LEU A 167 -11.70 6.73 10.69
CA LEU A 167 -12.32 7.76 9.86
C LEU A 167 -13.61 8.17 10.55
N ASP A 168 -13.68 9.40 11.04
CA ASP A 168 -14.88 9.90 11.73
C ASP A 168 -15.91 10.50 10.75
N ASP A 169 -17.07 10.87 11.29
CA ASP A 169 -18.19 11.43 10.53
C ASP A 169 -17.89 12.82 9.95
N GLU A 170 -16.85 13.51 10.45
CA GLU A 170 -16.35 14.77 9.89
C GLU A 170 -15.39 14.54 8.71
N GLY A 171 -15.05 13.28 8.42
CA GLY A 171 -14.12 12.88 7.36
C GLY A 171 -12.65 12.97 7.77
N THR A 172 -12.36 13.13 9.07
CA THR A 172 -10.98 13.15 9.57
C THR A 172 -10.47 11.73 9.73
N LEU A 173 -9.35 11.42 9.05
CA LEU A 173 -8.64 10.18 9.25
C LEU A 173 -7.57 10.33 10.33
N THR A 174 -7.76 9.66 11.46
CA THR A 174 -6.74 9.47 12.49
C THR A 174 -6.14 8.07 12.37
N THR A 175 -4.81 7.96 12.45
CA THR A 175 -4.11 6.67 12.46
C THR A 175 -3.27 6.53 13.72
N HIS A 176 -3.54 5.49 14.50
CA HIS A 176 -2.73 5.10 15.65
C HIS A 176 -1.77 3.99 15.25
N ILE A 177 -0.47 4.25 15.39
CA ILE A 177 0.57 3.23 15.22
C ILE A 177 0.83 2.59 16.58
N ARG A 178 0.79 1.26 16.64
CA ARG A 178 1.05 0.47 17.85
C ARG A 178 2.08 -0.58 17.54
N THR A 179 3.10 -0.69 18.38
CA THR A 179 3.96 -1.86 18.39
C THR A 179 3.17 -3.04 18.97
N ALA A 180 3.32 -4.22 18.37
CA ALA A 180 2.77 -5.44 18.92
C ALA A 180 3.65 -5.87 20.12
N PRO A 181 3.05 -6.20 21.28
CA PRO A 181 3.80 -6.72 22.42
C PRO A 181 4.40 -8.09 22.09
N GLU A 182 5.56 -8.39 22.69
CA GLU A 182 6.18 -9.72 22.69
C GLU A 182 5.30 -10.79 23.37
#